data_AF-A0A086MH98-F1
#
_entry.id   AF-A0A086MH98-F1
#
_cell.length_a   1.000
_cell.length_b   1.000
_cell.length_c   1.000
_cell.angle_alpha   90.00
_cell.angle_beta   90.00
_cell.angle_gamma   90.00
#
_symmetry.space_group_name_H-M   'P 1'
#
loop_
_entity.id
_entity.type
_entity.pdbx_description
1 polymer ?
#
loop_
_entity_poly.entity_id
_entity_poly.type
_entity_poly.pdbx_seq_one_letter_code
_entity_poly.pdbx_strand_id
1 'polypeptide(L)' 'MEARMIKEDLARELDHMDPGATLTVPEDVLARMFGEDTLSYDSQDALRHIAAFALEHRCTFSFHEHEGAVPCFQKDDVF' A
#
# COMPACT_ATOMS: atom_id res chain seq x y z
N MET A 1 -19.23 3.87 12.68
CA MET A 1 -19.13 3.01 11.48
C MET A 1 -17.68 3.13 11.05
N GLU A 2 -16.81 2.25 11.55
CA GLU A 2 -15.40 2.29 11.19
C GLU A 2 -15.31 1.84 9.73
N ALA A 3 -14.93 2.74 8.83
CA ALA A 3 -14.63 2.41 7.46
C ALA A 3 -13.40 1.51 7.47
N ARG A 4 -13.61 0.20 7.59
CA ARG A 4 -12.57 -0.80 7.37
C ARG A 4 -12.23 -0.71 5.89
N MET A 5 -11.21 0.09 5.57
CA MET A 5 -10.62 0.09 4.25
C MET A 5 -10.25 -1.35 3.93
N ILE A 6 -10.85 -1.92 2.88
CA ILE A 6 -10.57 -3.27 2.40
C ILE A 6 -9.71 -3.19 1.14
N LYS A 7 -9.09 -4.31 0.75
CA LYS A 7 -8.21 -4.38 -0.43
C LYS A 7 -8.84 -3.78 -1.70
N GLU A 8 -10.15 -3.96 -1.89
CA GLU A 8 -10.91 -3.40 -3.01
C GLU A 8 -11.00 -1.86 -2.97
N ASP A 9 -11.12 -1.29 -1.76
CA ASP A 9 -11.17 0.16 -1.56
C ASP A 9 -9.81 0.79 -1.86
N LEU A 10 -8.73 0.15 -1.38
CA LEU A 10 -7.36 0.51 -1.74
C LEU A 10 -7.13 0.44 -3.24
N ALA A 11 -7.58 -0.63 -3.91
CA ALA A 11 -7.49 -0.75 -5.37
C ALA A 11 -8.15 0.43 -6.09
N ARG A 12 -9.35 0.83 -5.65
CA ARG A 12 -10.08 1.96 -6.23
C ARG A 12 -9.36 3.28 -6.03
N GLU A 13 -8.84 3.53 -4.83
CA GLU A 13 -8.05 4.73 -4.52
C GLU A 13 -6.79 4.78 -5.39
N LEU A 14 -6.05 3.67 -5.50
CA LEU A 14 -4.86 3.57 -6.36
C LEU A 14 -5.17 3.77 -7.84
N ASP A 15 -6.33 3.30 -8.31
CA ASP A 15 -6.74 3.45 -9.70
C ASP A 15 -7.15 4.89 -10.02
N HIS A 16 -7.86 5.55 -9.09
CA HIS A 16 -8.33 6.93 -9.20
C HIS A 16 -7.26 7.99 -8.86
N MET A 17 -6.12 7.59 -8.29
CA MET A 17 -5.02 8.51 -8.00
C MET A 17 -4.52 9.22 -9.27
N ASP A 18 -4.37 10.53 -9.16
CA ASP A 18 -3.72 11.34 -10.18
C ASP A 18 -2.27 10.87 -10.40
N PRO A 19 -1.73 11.01 -11.63
CA PRO A 19 -0.33 10.73 -11.90
C PRO A 19 0.60 11.54 -10.98
N GLY A 20 1.56 10.88 -10.34
CA GLY A 20 2.44 11.52 -9.35
C GLY A 20 1.80 11.77 -7.97
N ALA A 21 0.52 11.45 -7.75
CA ALA A 21 -0.08 11.48 -6.43
C ALA A 21 0.50 10.39 -5.52
N THR A 22 0.47 10.65 -4.22
CA THR A 22 0.88 9.69 -3.19
C THR A 22 -0.27 9.41 -2.23
N LEU A 23 -0.43 8.15 -1.86
CA LEU A 23 -1.38 7.67 -0.87
C LEU A 23 -0.61 6.99 0.25
N THR A 24 -0.81 7.47 1.47
CA THR A 24 -0.25 6.84 2.66
C THR A 24 -1.29 5.95 3.31
N VAL A 25 -0.91 4.72 3.63
CA VAL A 25 -1.82 3.76 4.26
C VAL A 25 -1.18 3.26 5.55
N PRO A 26 -1.89 3.28 6.68
CA PRO A 26 -1.35 2.77 7.94
C PRO A 26 -0.90 1.32 7.81
N GLU A 27 0.21 0.99 8.46
CA GLU A 27 0.77 -0.37 8.44
C GLU A 27 -0.24 -1.41 8.95
N ASP A 28 -0.99 -1.11 10.03
CA ASP A 28 -1.99 -2.02 10.59
C ASP A 28 -3.10 -2.35 9.59
N VAL A 29 -3.46 -1.36 8.77
CA VAL A 29 -4.51 -1.52 7.76
C VAL A 29 -4.00 -2.42 6.63
N LEU A 30 -2.78 -2.17 6.13
CA LEU A 30 -2.18 -3.02 5.12
C LEU A 30 -1.90 -4.43 5.65
N ALA A 31 -1.36 -4.58 6.87
CA ALA A 31 -1.14 -5.87 7.51
C ALA A 31 -2.43 -6.69 7.49
N ARG A 32 -3.53 -6.11 8.00
CA ARG A 32 -4.85 -6.76 8.01
C ARG A 32 -5.40 -7.07 6.62
N MET A 33 -5.16 -6.21 5.61
CA MET A 33 -5.57 -6.46 4.23
C MET A 33 -4.86 -7.67 3.61
N PHE A 34 -3.61 -7.89 4.00
CA PHE A 34 -2.76 -8.97 3.48
C PHE A 34 -2.70 -10.19 4.40
N GLY A 35 -3.45 -10.17 5.52
CA GLY A 35 -3.58 -11.30 6.45
C GLY A 35 -2.47 -11.39 7.50
N GLU A 36 -1.66 -10.34 7.63
CA GLU A 36 -0.58 -10.24 8.62
C GLU A 36 -1.05 -9.51 9.88
N ASP A 37 -0.44 -9.84 11.03
CA ASP A 37 -0.70 -9.15 12.30
C ASP A 37 -0.04 -7.76 12.31
N THR A 38 1.20 -7.68 11.78
CA THR A 38 1.99 -6.45 11.64
C THR A 38 2.87 -6.52 10.39
N LEU A 39 3.02 -5.42 9.64
CA LEU A 39 3.98 -5.36 8.54
C LEU A 39 5.37 -5.05 9.06
N SER A 40 6.30 -5.99 8.87
CA SER A 40 7.70 -5.79 9.18
C SER A 40 8.55 -5.95 7.93
N TYR A 41 9.75 -5.37 7.95
CA TYR A 41 10.73 -5.57 6.88
C TYR A 41 11.09 -7.07 6.69
N ASP A 42 10.95 -7.87 7.75
CA ASP A 42 11.12 -9.33 7.72
C ASP A 42 10.00 -10.05 6.95
N SER A 43 8.79 -9.47 6.89
CA SER A 43 7.64 -9.97 6.12
C SER A 43 7.80 -9.68 4.63
N GLN A 44 8.90 -10.12 4.03
CA GLN A 44 9.21 -9.86 2.63
C GLN A 44 8.14 -10.41 1.67
N ASP A 45 7.48 -11.52 2.01
CA ASP A 45 6.37 -12.07 1.22
C ASP A 45 5.16 -11.11 1.20
N ALA A 46 4.79 -10.55 2.35
CA ALA A 46 3.71 -9.58 2.44
C ALA A 46 4.05 -8.30 1.66
N LEU A 47 5.27 -7.77 1.85
CA LEU A 47 5.74 -6.60 1.12
C LEU A 47 5.79 -6.83 -0.40
N ARG A 48 6.21 -8.03 -0.85
CA ARG A 48 6.18 -8.41 -2.27
C ARG A 48 4.76 -8.46 -2.81
N HIS A 49 3.81 -9.02 -2.07
CA HIS A 49 2.41 -9.03 -2.49
C HIS A 49 1.82 -7.62 -2.56
N ILE A 50 2.13 -6.75 -1.61
CA ILE A 50 1.70 -5.35 -1.61
C ILE A 50 2.31 -4.59 -2.80
N ALA A 51 3.61 -4.77 -3.04
CA ALA A 51 4.31 -4.15 -4.15
C ALA A 51 3.77 -4.64 -5.52
N ALA A 52 3.54 -5.95 -5.66
CA ALA A 52 2.92 -6.51 -6.86
C ALA A 52 1.53 -5.92 -7.09
N PHE A 53 0.71 -5.84 -6.04
CA PHE A 53 -0.61 -5.22 -6.10
C PHE A 53 -0.55 -3.75 -6.52
N ALA A 54 0.37 -2.97 -5.97
CA ALA A 54 0.55 -1.58 -6.38
C ALA A 54 0.91 -1.49 -7.87
N LEU A 55 1.83 -2.33 -8.35
CA LEU A 55 2.26 -2.37 -9.74
C LEU A 55 1.12 -2.73 -10.71
N GLU A 56 0.21 -3.62 -10.33
CA GLU A 56 -1.00 -3.93 -11.11
C GLU A 56 -1.86 -2.68 -11.36
N HIS A 57 -1.85 -1.74 -10.43
CA HIS A 57 -2.56 -0.45 -10.52
C HIS A 57 -1.67 0.71 -11.02
N ARG A 58 -0.51 0.41 -11.62
CA ARG A 58 0.50 1.40 -12.04
C ARG A 58 0.93 2.31 -10.89
N CYS A 59 1.07 1.76 -9.71
CA CYS A 59 1.58 2.45 -8.54
C CYS A 59 2.87 1.79 -8.06
N THR A 60 3.77 2.60 -7.50
CA THR A 60 4.99 2.15 -6.84
C THR A 60 4.74 2.14 -5.34
N PHE A 61 5.03 1.02 -4.68
CA PHE A 61 4.96 0.89 -3.23
C PHE A 61 6.34 1.12 -2.61
N SER A 62 6.40 1.98 -1.60
CA SER A 62 7.59 2.20 -0.78
C SER A 62 7.28 1.92 0.68
N PHE A 63 8.02 0.98 1.26
CA PHE A 63 8.00 0.68 2.69
C PHE A 63 9.34 1.09 3.28
N HIS A 64 9.30 1.97 4.28
CA HIS A 64 10.50 2.46 4.94
C HIS A 64 10.73 1.65 6.22
N GLU A 65 11.98 1.23 6.41
CA GLU A 65 12.48 0.43 7.53
C GLU A 65 12.59 1.19 8.88
N HIS A 66 12.31 2.49 8.90
CA HIS A 66 12.39 3.31 10.11
C HIS A 66 11.08 3.27 10.92
N GLU A 67 11.19 3.09 12.24
CA GLU A 67 10.06 3.17 13.17
C GLU A 67 9.22 4.43 12.93
N GLY A 68 7.94 4.25 12.61
CA GLY A 68 6.98 5.33 12.35
C GLY A 68 6.87 5.79 10.89
N ALA A 69 7.58 5.16 9.96
CA ALA A 69 7.44 5.48 8.55
C ALA A 69 6.22 4.77 7.95
N VAL A 70 5.22 5.56 7.57
CA VAL A 70 3.96 5.04 7.02
C VAL A 70 4.19 4.52 5.61
N PRO A 71 3.76 3.28 5.29
CA PRO A 71 3.80 2.75 3.93
C PRO A 71 3.13 3.71 2.95
N CYS A 72 3.77 3.96 1.81
CA CYS A 72 3.25 4.87 0.81
C CYS A 72 3.20 4.23 -0.58
N PHE A 73 2.14 4.59 -1.30
CA PHE A 73 1.92 4.26 -2.69
C PHE A 73 2.03 5.53 -3.50
N GLN A 74 2.72 5.48 -4.62
CA GLN A 74 2.84 6.60 -5.56
C GLN A 74 2.33 6.17 -6.91
N LYS A 75 1.45 6.96 -7.55
CA LYS A 75 1.03 6.67 -8.92
C LYS A 75 2.22 6.90 -9.84
N ASP A 76 2.54 5.89 -10.64
CA ASP A 76 3.60 6.01 -11.62
C ASP A 76 3.13 6.97 -12.72
N ASP A 77 3.82 8.11 -12.83
CA ASP A 77 3.58 9.14 -13.82
C ASP A 77 4.27 8.74 -15.14
N VAL A 78 3.78 7.65 -15.74
CA VAL A 78 4.22 7.22 -17.06
C VAL A 78 3.48 8.03 -18.11
N PHE A 79 4.14 9.12 -18.52
CA PHE A 79 3.83 9.94 -19.70
C PHE A 79 3.71 9.13 -20.99
#